data_AF-A0A9R0TMD1-F1
#
_entry.id   AF-A0A9R0TMD1-F1
#
_cell.length_a   1.000
_cell.length_b   1.000
_cell.length_c   1.000
_cell.angle_alpha   90.00
_cell.angle_beta   90.00
_cell.angle_gamma   90.00
#
_symmetry.space_group_name_H-M   'P 1'
#
loop_
_entity.id
_entity.type
_entity.pdbx_description
1 polymer ?
#
loop_
_entity_poly.entity_id
_entity_poly.type
_entity_poly.pdbx_seq_one_letter_code
_entity_poly.pdbx_strand_id
1 'polypeptide(L)'
;MMLWDYTTCGVQRCKLPTRSVVQITSDAKINRVNQIVFAVLILTDVSKMITSGSNGISSEKSSRSKSRNLAARSKIKDAFSFVELNNDTSKKRGSHTQRYQLKDLSWRSTDTAVDGKESQGQEVAQEENPKSCELEYGSYCLWSVEHKEEMKDAIVKRLKDQLFMARAYYPSIAKLKHQERFTRELKQHIQEHERMLSDTIADADLPPFFTKKLEKMEGTIEKIKSCEVGCSNVERKLRQLLDLTEDEAYFHTRQSAFLYHLGVQTMPKTHHCLSMRLTVEYFKSVSPQRELLNKQKFEDPAFYHYVMFSRNVLAASTTINSTAMNSKDSGSVVFHVFTDTQNFYAMKHWFDRNSYLDANVHVTNIEDHNKLSKDVESLERQQLWPTEEFRVTFRNHSQPLRRQMKTEYISVFGHSHFLLPDLLPSLNRVVVLDDDMIVQKDLSSLWNLNMGDKVIGAVQFCGVRLGQLKAYVEENNFDADSCVWFSGLNVIELEKWRDLGITSLHDQSLQKDSSVSHRLEALPTGLLAFQDLIYPLKGSWVQSGLGYDYGISRVDIEKAAALHYNGVMKPWLDLAIHDYKSYWRKYMTNGERFMAECNIH
;
A
#
# COMPACT_ATOMS: atom_id res chain seq x y z
N MET A 1 -35.76 -10.73 -21.80
CA MET A 1 -36.71 -11.56 -22.56
C MET A 1 -36.93 -10.89 -23.91
N MET A 2 -36.70 -11.60 -25.02
CA MET A 2 -36.87 -11.07 -26.38
C MET A 2 -38.36 -11.09 -26.74
N LEU A 3 -38.92 -9.96 -27.16
CA LEU A 3 -40.18 -9.93 -27.91
C LEU A 3 -39.84 -9.89 -29.39
N TRP A 4 -40.18 -10.97 -30.09
CA TRP A 4 -40.09 -11.07 -31.54
C TRP A 4 -41.44 -10.65 -32.12
N ASP A 5 -41.50 -9.52 -32.82
CA ASP A 5 -42.60 -9.26 -33.75
C ASP A 5 -42.23 -9.87 -35.11
N TYR A 6 -42.91 -10.96 -35.43
CA TYR A 6 -42.88 -11.60 -36.75
C TYR A 6 -43.83 -10.85 -37.69
N THR A 7 -43.29 -10.07 -38.62
CA THR A 7 -43.99 -9.78 -39.88
C THR A 7 -43.02 -9.73 -41.06
N THR A 8 -43.25 -10.66 -42.00
CA THR A 8 -43.04 -10.59 -43.46
C THR A 8 -41.68 -10.12 -44.04
N CYS A 9 -40.95 -11.10 -44.60
CA CYS A 9 -40.02 -11.03 -45.74
C CYS A 9 -39.51 -9.64 -46.18
N GLY A 10 -38.24 -9.32 -45.87
CA GLY A 10 -37.54 -8.18 -46.47
C GLY A 10 -36.26 -7.77 -45.72
N VAL A 11 -35.10 -8.05 -46.32
CA VAL A 11 -33.78 -7.39 -46.11
C VAL A 11 -33.42 -7.06 -44.65
N GLN A 12 -32.79 -7.99 -43.93
CA GLN A 12 -32.21 -7.69 -42.62
C GLN A 12 -30.86 -6.95 -42.77
N ARG A 13 -30.92 -5.62 -42.87
CA ARG A 13 -29.78 -4.77 -42.49
C ARG A 13 -29.55 -4.95 -40.99
N CYS A 14 -28.32 -5.23 -40.56
CA CYS A 14 -27.99 -5.28 -39.14
C CYS A 14 -28.23 -3.90 -38.50
N LYS A 15 -29.40 -3.69 -37.87
CA LYS A 15 -29.57 -2.65 -36.86
C LYS A 15 -28.91 -3.18 -35.59
N LEU A 16 -27.63 -2.90 -35.44
CA LEU A 16 -26.98 -2.99 -34.14
C LEU A 16 -27.74 -2.07 -33.18
N PRO A 17 -28.00 -2.48 -31.92
CA PRO A 17 -28.62 -1.60 -30.96
C PRO A 17 -27.77 -0.33 -30.83
N THR A 18 -28.42 0.83 -30.82
CA THR A 18 -27.83 2.15 -30.51
C THR A 18 -27.38 2.26 -29.05
N ARG A 19 -26.98 1.16 -28.42
CA ARG A 19 -26.09 1.23 -27.26
C ARG A 19 -24.72 1.53 -27.83
N SER A 20 -24.23 2.72 -27.50
CA SER A 20 -22.81 3.06 -27.51
C SER A 20 -22.01 1.78 -27.26
N VAL A 21 -21.13 1.42 -28.18
CA VAL A 21 -20.07 0.46 -27.88
C VAL A 21 -19.52 0.92 -26.54
N VAL A 22 -19.59 0.03 -25.55
CA VAL A 22 -19.20 0.31 -24.16
C VAL A 22 -17.92 1.13 -24.21
N GLN A 23 -17.94 2.31 -23.59
CA GLN A 23 -16.74 3.12 -23.38
C GLN A 23 -15.78 2.32 -22.52
N ILE A 24 -15.08 1.37 -23.13
CA ILE A 24 -13.86 0.84 -22.57
C ILE A 24 -12.79 1.79 -23.08
N THR A 25 -12.56 2.82 -22.29
CA THR A 25 -11.24 3.44 -22.25
C THR A 25 -10.27 2.29 -22.03
N SER A 26 -9.57 1.85 -23.08
CA SER A 26 -8.28 1.23 -22.86
C SER A 26 -7.51 2.26 -22.02
N ASP A 27 -7.17 1.92 -20.80
CA ASP A 27 -6.36 2.77 -19.93
C ASP A 27 -4.97 2.90 -20.54
N ALA A 28 -4.86 3.75 -21.58
CA ALA A 28 -3.61 4.25 -22.12
C ALA A 28 -2.90 5.13 -21.06
N LYS A 29 -3.61 5.48 -19.98
CA LYS A 29 -3.03 5.93 -18.71
C LYS A 29 -2.00 4.98 -18.16
N ILE A 30 -2.06 3.69 -18.43
CA ILE A 30 -1.12 2.75 -17.85
C ILE A 30 0.23 2.83 -18.55
N ASN A 31 0.30 3.34 -19.79
CA ASN A 31 1.58 3.75 -20.37
C ASN A 31 2.10 5.09 -19.84
N ARG A 32 1.25 6.03 -19.41
CA ARG A 32 1.71 7.29 -18.79
C ARG A 32 2.05 7.16 -17.31
N VAL A 33 1.31 6.36 -16.55
CA VAL A 33 1.63 5.96 -15.17
C VAL A 33 2.79 4.99 -15.19
N ASN A 34 2.86 4.03 -16.13
CA ASN A 34 4.11 3.30 -16.37
C ASN A 34 5.20 4.25 -16.82
N GLN A 35 4.99 5.36 -17.52
CA GLN A 35 6.04 6.35 -17.83
C GLN A 35 6.34 7.31 -16.68
N ILE A 36 5.46 7.56 -15.71
CA ILE A 36 5.75 8.36 -14.52
C ILE A 36 6.47 7.49 -13.50
N VAL A 37 6.00 6.26 -13.28
CA VAL A 37 6.68 5.23 -12.50
C VAL A 37 7.97 4.78 -13.21
N PHE A 38 7.98 4.64 -14.54
CA PHE A 38 9.19 4.43 -15.34
C PHE A 38 10.04 5.68 -15.45
N ALA A 39 9.56 6.92 -15.41
CA ALA A 39 10.44 8.10 -15.41
C ALA A 39 11.09 8.26 -14.04
N VAL A 40 10.33 7.97 -12.98
CA VAL A 40 10.84 7.79 -11.62
C VAL A 40 11.80 6.60 -11.53
N LEU A 41 11.70 5.58 -12.40
CA LEU A 41 12.65 4.45 -12.53
C LEU A 41 13.72 4.61 -13.65
N ILE A 42 13.59 5.48 -14.64
CA ILE A 42 14.56 5.66 -15.75
C ILE A 42 15.55 6.77 -15.38
N LEU A 43 15.14 7.73 -14.55
CA LEU A 43 16.08 8.52 -13.75
C LEU A 43 16.87 7.65 -12.74
N THR A 44 16.59 6.35 -12.66
CA THR A 44 17.31 5.38 -11.81
C THR A 44 18.33 4.53 -12.54
N ASP A 45 18.44 4.62 -13.87
CA ASP A 45 19.26 3.69 -14.66
C ASP A 45 20.21 4.36 -15.67
N VAL A 46 20.60 5.62 -15.44
CA VAL A 46 21.67 6.29 -16.23
C VAL A 46 23.05 6.21 -15.56
N SER A 47 23.17 5.72 -14.32
CA SER A 47 24.49 5.55 -13.67
C SER A 47 25.25 4.26 -14.04
N LYS A 48 24.83 3.51 -15.08
CA LYS A 48 25.54 2.30 -15.55
C LYS A 48 26.12 2.36 -16.96
N MET A 49 26.04 3.48 -17.66
CA MET A 49 26.80 3.67 -18.90
C MET A 49 27.41 5.07 -18.92
N ILE A 50 28.60 5.21 -18.32
CA ILE A 50 29.74 6.02 -18.81
C ILE A 50 30.92 5.63 -17.90
N THR A 51 31.71 4.64 -18.34
CA THR A 51 33.17 4.54 -18.19
C THR A 51 33.64 3.33 -18.99
N SER A 52 33.66 3.47 -20.32
CA SER A 52 34.50 2.64 -21.18
C SER A 52 35.48 3.57 -21.87
N GLY A 53 36.73 3.60 -21.41
CA GLY A 53 37.77 4.40 -22.04
C GLY A 53 39.08 4.45 -21.28
N SER A 54 40.01 3.58 -21.69
CA SER A 54 41.46 3.80 -21.79
C SER A 54 42.40 3.46 -20.60
N ASN A 55 43.28 2.48 -20.89
CA ASN A 55 44.68 2.24 -20.46
C ASN A 55 44.94 1.90 -18.97
N GLY A 56 45.74 0.90 -18.56
CA GLY A 56 46.59 -0.11 -19.20
C GLY A 56 47.57 -0.68 -18.13
N ILE A 57 47.78 -2.02 -18.09
CA ILE A 57 48.98 -2.79 -17.64
C ILE A 57 49.43 -2.55 -16.16
N SER A 58 49.64 -3.50 -15.24
CA SER A 58 50.36 -4.78 -15.30
C SER A 58 49.91 -5.81 -14.24
N SER A 59 50.21 -7.06 -14.53
CA SER A 59 50.04 -8.27 -13.71
C SER A 59 50.78 -8.30 -12.37
N GLU A 60 50.19 -8.92 -11.35
CA GLU A 60 50.89 -9.93 -10.54
C GLU A 60 49.92 -10.88 -9.81
N LYS A 61 50.40 -12.13 -9.63
CA LYS A 61 49.68 -13.34 -9.21
C LYS A 61 49.41 -13.34 -7.70
N SER A 62 48.31 -13.97 -7.24
CA SER A 62 48.36 -15.15 -6.36
C SER A 62 47.01 -15.49 -5.68
N SER A 63 46.74 -16.81 -5.64
CA SER A 63 45.91 -17.57 -4.68
C SER A 63 44.38 -17.48 -4.75
N ARG A 64 43.83 -18.57 -5.34
CA ARG A 64 42.47 -19.09 -5.13
C ARG A 64 42.18 -19.33 -3.64
N SER A 65 41.11 -18.76 -3.13
CA SER A 65 40.26 -19.41 -2.13
C SER A 65 38.79 -19.31 -2.58
N LYS A 66 38.11 -20.46 -2.61
CA LYS A 66 36.71 -20.60 -2.98
C LYS A 66 35.84 -20.11 -1.80
N SER A 67 35.08 -19.02 -1.96
CA SER A 67 33.92 -18.77 -1.11
C SER A 67 32.64 -19.15 -1.86
N ARG A 68 31.79 -19.89 -1.15
CA ARG A 68 30.48 -20.40 -1.60
C ARG A 68 29.49 -19.24 -1.58
N ASN A 69 29.04 -18.80 -2.76
CA ASN A 69 27.85 -17.97 -2.89
C ASN A 69 26.59 -18.83 -2.71
N LEU A 70 26.06 -18.87 -1.49
CA LEU A 70 24.74 -19.42 -1.16
C LEU A 70 24.13 -18.62 0.00
N ALA A 71 23.76 -17.36 -0.23
CA ALA A 71 22.96 -16.56 0.70
C ALA A 71 22.37 -15.28 0.06
N ALA A 72 21.81 -15.36 -1.15
CA ALA A 72 21.15 -14.20 -1.78
C ALA A 72 19.83 -14.52 -2.48
N ARG A 73 19.25 -15.72 -2.24
CA ARG A 73 18.00 -16.16 -2.88
C ARG A 73 16.83 -16.39 -1.93
N SER A 74 17.00 -16.24 -0.61
CA SER A 74 15.92 -16.46 0.37
C SER A 74 15.11 -15.21 0.74
N LYS A 75 15.66 -13.99 0.64
CA LYS A 75 14.99 -12.77 1.16
C LYS A 75 13.85 -12.18 0.32
N ILE A 76 13.43 -12.81 -0.78
CA ILE A 76 12.31 -12.32 -1.62
C ILE A 76 11.05 -13.18 -1.44
N LYS A 77 11.14 -14.35 -0.79
CA LYS A 77 9.98 -15.23 -0.58
C LYS A 77 9.08 -14.79 0.58
N ASP A 78 9.61 -14.13 1.59
CA ASP A 78 8.85 -13.84 2.82
C ASP A 78 8.02 -12.54 2.74
N ALA A 79 8.15 -11.77 1.65
CA ALA A 79 7.29 -10.61 1.39
C ALA A 79 5.96 -10.97 0.70
N PHE A 80 5.76 -12.24 0.32
CA PHE A 80 4.61 -12.70 -0.46
C PHE A 80 4.14 -14.09 0.00
N SER A 81 3.60 -14.21 1.21
CA SER A 81 2.86 -15.40 1.64
C SER A 81 1.35 -15.18 1.49
N PHE A 82 0.79 -15.60 0.35
CA PHE A 82 -0.61 -16.02 0.26
C PHE A 82 -0.65 -17.51 0.63
N VAL A 83 -1.33 -17.88 1.71
CA VAL A 83 -1.49 -19.28 2.12
C VAL A 83 -2.79 -19.84 1.54
N GLU A 84 -2.66 -20.89 0.72
CA GLU A 84 -3.73 -21.81 0.35
C GLU A 84 -4.00 -22.80 1.50
N LEU A 85 -5.27 -23.02 1.84
CA LEU A 85 -5.71 -24.07 2.76
C LEU A 85 -6.10 -25.32 1.95
N ASN A 86 -5.38 -26.43 2.17
CA ASN A 86 -5.75 -27.76 1.66
C ASN A 86 -6.71 -28.46 2.64
N ASN A 87 -7.84 -28.95 2.11
CA ASN A 87 -8.71 -29.93 2.77
C ASN A 87 -8.36 -31.34 2.27
N ASP A 88 -7.97 -32.22 3.19
CA ASP A 88 -7.70 -33.64 2.91
C ASP A 88 -9.00 -34.43 2.72
N THR A 89 -9.15 -35.08 1.56
CA THR A 89 -9.85 -36.37 1.43
C THR A 89 -9.22 -37.23 0.31
N SER A 90 -9.16 -38.52 0.57
CA SER A 90 -8.18 -39.49 0.03
C SER A 90 -8.35 -39.98 -1.42
N LYS A 91 -7.21 -40.50 -1.96
CA LYS A 91 -7.02 -41.64 -2.92
C LYS A 91 -7.25 -41.44 -4.44
N LYS A 92 -6.14 -41.41 -5.23
CA LYS A 92 -5.55 -42.48 -6.08
C LYS A 92 -4.65 -41.93 -7.21
N ARG A 93 -3.64 -42.73 -7.58
CA ARG A 93 -2.55 -42.50 -8.57
C ARG A 93 -3.00 -42.12 -9.99
N GLY A 94 -2.19 -41.28 -10.65
CA GLY A 94 -2.10 -41.17 -12.10
C GLY A 94 -1.22 -39.99 -12.56
N SER A 95 -0.02 -40.28 -13.07
CA SER A 95 0.88 -39.31 -13.73
C SER A 95 0.23 -38.78 -15.00
N HIS A 96 0.21 -37.45 -15.21
CA HIS A 96 0.31 -36.78 -16.52
C HIS A 96 0.62 -35.27 -16.35
N THR A 97 1.52 -34.77 -17.19
CA THR A 97 2.02 -33.41 -17.33
C THR A 97 0.90 -32.38 -17.52
N GLN A 98 0.85 -31.30 -16.72
CA GLN A 98 -0.14 -30.22 -16.87
C GLN A 98 0.41 -28.79 -16.73
N ARG A 99 0.05 -28.01 -17.75
CA ARG A 99 -0.04 -26.54 -17.89
C ARG A 99 -0.42 -25.82 -16.59
N TYR A 100 0.33 -24.76 -16.27
CA TYR A 100 -0.03 -23.78 -15.25
C TYR A 100 -1.27 -22.99 -15.67
N GLN A 101 -2.37 -23.15 -14.92
CA GLN A 101 -3.56 -22.28 -14.92
C GLN A 101 -3.65 -21.66 -13.53
N LEU A 102 -3.64 -20.31 -13.45
CA LEU A 102 -4.13 -19.59 -12.27
C LEU A 102 -5.63 -19.87 -12.14
N LYS A 103 -6.08 -20.34 -10.97
CA LYS A 103 -7.51 -20.47 -10.64
C LYS A 103 -7.86 -19.54 -9.49
N ASP A 104 -8.90 -18.74 -9.73
CA ASP A 104 -9.61 -17.89 -8.77
C ASP A 104 -10.16 -18.66 -7.57
N LEU A 105 -10.24 -17.96 -6.43
CA LEU A 105 -11.14 -18.28 -5.33
C LEU A 105 -12.19 -17.17 -5.22
N SER A 106 -13.29 -17.31 -5.99
CA SER A 106 -14.54 -16.61 -5.72
C SER A 106 -15.43 -17.50 -4.84
N TRP A 107 -15.96 -16.91 -3.77
CA TRP A 107 -16.99 -17.53 -2.94
C TRP A 107 -18.24 -17.80 -3.78
N ARG A 108 -18.64 -19.07 -3.92
CA ARG A 108 -19.96 -19.45 -4.49
C ARG A 108 -21.05 -19.24 -3.43
N SER A 109 -21.90 -18.23 -3.62
CA SER A 109 -23.22 -18.18 -2.98
C SER A 109 -24.06 -19.33 -3.55
N THR A 110 -24.69 -20.10 -2.67
CA THR A 110 -25.73 -21.07 -3.05
C THR A 110 -27.04 -20.31 -3.00
N ASP A 111 -27.47 -19.74 -4.12
CA ASP A 111 -28.79 -19.10 -4.21
C ASP A 111 -29.82 -20.17 -4.58
N THR A 112 -30.68 -20.50 -3.63
CA THR A 112 -31.94 -21.21 -3.85
C THR A 112 -32.91 -20.30 -4.61
N ALA A 113 -33.45 -20.82 -5.71
CA ALA A 113 -34.41 -20.15 -6.56
C ALA A 113 -35.70 -19.80 -5.80
N VAL A 114 -36.14 -18.54 -5.90
CA VAL A 114 -37.54 -18.14 -5.68
C VAL A 114 -37.97 -17.15 -6.78
N ASP A 115 -39.21 -17.37 -7.20
CA ASP A 115 -39.93 -16.91 -8.38
C ASP A 115 -40.13 -15.40 -8.52
N GLY A 116 -40.39 -14.96 -9.75
CA GLY A 116 -40.25 -13.57 -10.19
C GLY A 116 -41.36 -12.57 -9.86
N LYS A 117 -41.06 -11.29 -10.16
CA LYS A 117 -42.01 -10.27 -10.66
C LYS A 117 -41.26 -9.08 -11.25
N GLU A 118 -41.74 -8.62 -12.40
CA GLU A 118 -41.23 -7.50 -13.20
C GLU A 118 -41.38 -6.15 -12.49
N SER A 119 -40.41 -5.25 -12.71
CA SER A 119 -40.65 -3.81 -12.65
C SER A 119 -39.76 -3.07 -13.65
N GLN A 120 -40.36 -2.04 -14.24
CA GLN A 120 -39.98 -1.31 -15.45
C GLN A 120 -38.69 -0.48 -15.33
N GLY A 121 -38.21 -0.05 -16.50
CA GLY A 121 -36.88 0.50 -16.71
C GLY A 121 -36.64 1.89 -16.11
N GLN A 122 -35.39 2.08 -15.70
CA GLN A 122 -34.74 3.37 -15.57
C GLN A 122 -33.25 3.18 -15.88
N GLU A 123 -32.70 4.08 -16.69
CA GLU A 123 -31.29 4.13 -17.07
C GLU A 123 -30.41 4.18 -15.82
N VAL A 124 -29.58 3.16 -15.62
CA VAL A 124 -28.50 3.19 -14.65
C VAL A 124 -27.22 3.01 -15.45
N ALA A 125 -26.44 4.09 -15.56
CA ALA A 125 -25.05 4.01 -15.95
C ALA A 125 -24.38 2.93 -15.09
N GLN A 126 -23.70 1.97 -15.72
CA GLN A 126 -22.85 1.05 -14.97
C GLN A 126 -21.69 1.86 -14.40
N GLU A 127 -21.90 2.45 -13.22
CA GLU A 127 -20.82 2.79 -12.31
C GLU A 127 -20.06 1.49 -12.04
N GLU A 128 -18.80 1.43 -12.47
CA GLU A 128 -17.83 0.46 -11.95
C GLU A 128 -17.99 0.46 -10.43
N ASN A 129 -18.35 -0.69 -9.85
CA ASN A 129 -18.67 -0.78 -8.44
C ASN A 129 -17.41 -0.43 -7.63
N PRO A 130 -17.28 0.77 -7.03
CA PRO A 130 -16.02 1.24 -6.45
C PRO A 130 -15.52 0.31 -5.33
N LYS A 131 -16.47 -0.45 -4.75
CA LYS A 131 -16.27 -1.37 -3.64
C LYS A 131 -15.63 -2.71 -4.02
N SER A 132 -15.73 -3.18 -5.27
CA SER A 132 -14.98 -4.39 -5.67
C SER A 132 -13.49 -4.11 -5.79
N CYS A 133 -13.15 -2.91 -6.29
CA CYS A 133 -11.77 -2.46 -6.39
C CYS A 133 -11.13 -2.39 -4.99
N GLU A 134 -11.74 -1.68 -4.03
CA GLU A 134 -11.14 -1.49 -2.70
C GLU A 134 -10.89 -2.83 -1.97
N LEU A 135 -11.73 -3.83 -2.20
CA LEU A 135 -11.51 -5.17 -1.66
C LEU A 135 -10.28 -5.86 -2.27
N GLU A 136 -10.06 -5.66 -3.56
CA GLU A 136 -8.99 -6.30 -4.30
C GLU A 136 -7.65 -5.57 -4.14
N TYR A 137 -7.66 -4.24 -4.29
CA TYR A 137 -6.46 -3.40 -4.38
C TYR A 137 -6.33 -2.38 -3.23
N GLY A 138 -7.30 -2.29 -2.31
CA GLY A 138 -7.24 -1.41 -1.14
C GLY A 138 -7.08 0.07 -1.49
N SER A 139 -6.16 0.75 -0.80
CA SER A 139 -5.87 2.18 -0.97
C SER A 139 -5.54 2.61 -2.41
N TYR A 140 -5.08 1.69 -3.27
CA TYR A 140 -4.88 2.01 -4.70
C TYR A 140 -6.17 2.53 -5.34
N CYS A 141 -7.33 1.99 -4.96
CA CYS A 141 -8.61 2.38 -5.55
C CYS A 141 -9.03 3.78 -5.15
N LEU A 142 -8.79 4.15 -3.89
CA LEU A 142 -9.00 5.52 -3.43
C LEU A 142 -8.05 6.47 -4.16
N TRP A 143 -6.77 6.10 -4.21
CA TRP A 143 -5.75 6.87 -4.91
C TRP A 143 -6.05 7.06 -6.40
N SER A 144 -6.49 6.01 -7.10
CA SER A 144 -6.74 6.03 -8.55
C SER A 144 -7.95 6.87 -8.93
N VAL A 145 -8.97 6.93 -8.07
CA VAL A 145 -10.13 7.81 -8.24
C VAL A 145 -9.74 9.27 -8.05
N GLU A 146 -9.01 9.58 -6.97
CA GLU A 146 -8.58 10.95 -6.66
C GLU A 146 -7.58 11.50 -7.69
N HIS A 147 -6.72 10.64 -8.24
CA HIS A 147 -5.73 11.01 -9.25
C HIS A 147 -6.21 10.72 -10.68
N LYS A 148 -7.53 10.63 -10.89
CA LYS A 148 -8.10 10.37 -12.21
C LYS A 148 -7.94 11.59 -13.11
N GLU A 149 -6.89 11.59 -13.93
CA GLU A 149 -6.74 12.59 -15.01
C GLU A 149 -7.77 12.41 -16.13
N GLU A 150 -8.31 13.51 -16.66
CA GLU A 150 -9.13 13.45 -17.88
C GLU A 150 -8.25 13.34 -19.12
N MET A 151 -8.40 12.25 -19.87
CA MET A 151 -7.66 12.03 -21.12
C MET A 151 -8.32 12.77 -22.28
N LYS A 152 -7.54 13.56 -23.02
CA LYS A 152 -7.96 14.18 -24.29
C LYS A 152 -7.76 13.20 -25.44
N ASP A 153 -8.60 12.17 -25.48
CA ASP A 153 -8.46 11.00 -26.36
C ASP A 153 -9.73 10.71 -27.19
N ALA A 154 -10.54 11.74 -27.47
CA ALA A 154 -11.82 11.58 -28.15
C ALA A 154 -11.66 11.04 -29.59
N ILE A 155 -10.66 11.54 -30.31
CA ILE A 155 -10.35 11.09 -31.67
C ILE A 155 -9.73 9.68 -31.63
N VAL A 156 -8.84 9.43 -30.69
CA VAL A 156 -8.24 8.10 -30.45
C VAL A 156 -9.33 7.05 -30.17
N LYS A 157 -10.30 7.37 -29.31
CA LYS A 157 -11.47 6.52 -29.04
C LYS A 157 -12.27 6.23 -30.31
N ARG A 158 -12.57 7.26 -31.10
CA ARG A 158 -13.28 7.08 -32.39
C ARG A 158 -12.52 6.17 -33.36
N LEU A 159 -11.21 6.32 -33.46
CA LEU A 159 -10.36 5.46 -34.29
C LEU A 159 -10.32 4.01 -33.80
N LYS A 160 -10.32 3.80 -32.48
CA LYS A 160 -10.42 2.46 -31.87
C LYS A 160 -11.78 1.82 -32.16
N ASP A 161 -12.87 2.56 -32.04
CA ASP A 161 -14.22 2.08 -32.38
C ASP A 161 -14.31 1.64 -33.85
N GLN A 162 -13.77 2.45 -34.77
CA GLN A 162 -13.70 2.09 -36.18
C GLN A 162 -12.87 0.81 -36.40
N LEU A 163 -11.73 0.67 -35.72
CA LEU A 163 -10.91 -0.53 -35.78
C LEU A 163 -11.63 -1.78 -35.26
N PHE A 164 -12.34 -1.68 -34.13
CA PHE A 164 -13.12 -2.80 -33.57
C PHE A 164 -14.24 -3.22 -34.51
N MET A 165 -14.97 -2.25 -35.09
CA MET A 165 -15.99 -2.52 -36.10
C MET A 165 -15.39 -3.21 -37.33
N ALA A 166 -14.30 -2.67 -37.89
CA ALA A 166 -13.63 -3.27 -39.04
C ALA A 166 -13.17 -4.72 -38.74
N ARG A 167 -12.56 -4.97 -37.57
CA ARG A 167 -12.14 -6.31 -37.12
C ARG A 167 -13.31 -7.29 -36.92
N ALA A 168 -14.47 -6.79 -36.46
CA ALA A 168 -15.65 -7.62 -36.26
C ALA A 168 -16.27 -8.10 -37.58
N TYR A 169 -16.30 -7.21 -38.58
CA TYR A 169 -16.87 -7.52 -39.90
C TYR A 169 -15.92 -8.28 -40.82
N TYR A 170 -14.60 -8.08 -40.68
CA TYR A 170 -13.58 -8.67 -41.55
C TYR A 170 -13.73 -10.19 -41.79
N PRO A 171 -13.92 -11.06 -40.77
CA PRO A 171 -14.06 -12.50 -40.97
C PRO A 171 -15.28 -12.90 -41.80
N SER A 172 -16.37 -12.12 -41.73
CA SER A 172 -17.60 -12.37 -42.47
C SER A 172 -17.44 -11.97 -43.94
N ILE A 173 -16.81 -10.81 -44.19
CA ILE A 173 -16.55 -10.30 -45.54
C ILE A 173 -15.53 -11.16 -46.26
N ALA A 174 -14.48 -11.60 -45.57
CA ALA A 174 -13.43 -12.42 -46.15
C ALA A 174 -13.93 -13.78 -46.69
N LYS A 175 -15.11 -14.25 -46.24
CA LYS A 175 -15.76 -15.48 -46.72
C LYS A 175 -16.59 -15.27 -47.99
N LEU A 176 -16.86 -14.03 -48.40
CA LEU A 176 -17.64 -13.73 -49.60
C LEU A 176 -16.78 -13.90 -50.85
N LYS A 177 -17.09 -14.91 -51.67
CA LYS A 177 -16.31 -15.30 -52.87
C LYS A 177 -16.16 -14.20 -53.94
N HIS A 178 -16.98 -13.15 -53.91
CA HIS A 178 -16.96 -12.06 -54.90
C HIS A 178 -16.43 -10.72 -54.37
N GLN A 179 -15.84 -10.68 -53.17
CA GLN A 179 -15.37 -9.43 -52.55
C GLN A 179 -13.86 -9.40 -52.24
N GLU A 180 -13.03 -10.18 -52.93
CA GLU A 180 -11.58 -10.26 -52.65
C GLU A 180 -10.85 -8.91 -52.64
N ARG A 181 -11.15 -8.03 -53.60
CA ARG A 181 -10.57 -6.68 -53.66
C ARG A 181 -10.92 -5.86 -52.42
N PHE A 182 -12.18 -5.94 -51.98
CA PHE A 182 -12.67 -5.22 -50.82
C PHE A 182 -12.12 -5.79 -49.51
N THR A 183 -11.99 -7.12 -49.41
CA THR A 183 -11.32 -7.78 -48.28
C THR A 183 -9.86 -7.32 -48.14
N ARG A 184 -9.12 -7.19 -49.25
CA ARG A 184 -7.74 -6.66 -49.25
C ARG A 184 -7.68 -5.21 -48.78
N GLU A 185 -8.59 -4.38 -49.27
CA GLU A 185 -8.69 -2.96 -48.89
C GLU A 185 -9.01 -2.81 -47.39
N LEU A 186 -10.00 -3.55 -46.88
CA LEU A 186 -10.35 -3.57 -45.46
C LEU A 186 -9.18 -4.03 -44.59
N LYS A 187 -8.47 -5.09 -45.00
CA LYS A 187 -7.27 -5.57 -44.30
C LYS A 187 -6.21 -4.48 -44.22
N GLN A 188 -5.97 -3.76 -45.31
CA GLN A 188 -5.00 -2.68 -45.36
C GLN A 188 -5.40 -1.54 -44.41
N HIS A 189 -6.66 -1.10 -44.45
CA HIS A 189 -7.15 -0.04 -43.55
C HIS A 189 -7.05 -0.45 -42.07
N ILE A 190 -7.34 -1.72 -41.73
CA ILE A 190 -7.15 -2.26 -40.38
C ILE A 190 -5.68 -2.14 -39.95
N GLN A 191 -4.74 -2.61 -40.78
CA GLN A 191 -3.31 -2.54 -40.47
C GLN A 191 -2.80 -1.11 -40.34
N GLU A 192 -3.33 -0.19 -41.15
CA GLU A 192 -2.98 1.23 -41.07
C GLU A 192 -3.48 1.90 -39.79
N HIS A 193 -4.65 1.50 -39.28
CA HIS A 193 -5.18 1.95 -38.00
C HIS A 193 -4.41 1.34 -36.82
N GLU A 194 -4.10 0.05 -36.88
CA GLU A 194 -3.27 -0.62 -35.86
C GLU A 194 -1.90 0.06 -35.70
N ARG A 195 -1.22 0.34 -36.82
CA ARG A 195 0.07 1.05 -36.78
C ARG A 195 -0.04 2.46 -36.22
N MET A 196 -1.13 3.17 -36.54
CA MET A 196 -1.36 4.51 -36.02
C MET A 196 -1.66 4.49 -34.52
N LEU A 197 -2.39 3.49 -34.04
CA LEU A 197 -2.81 3.37 -32.65
C LEU A 197 -1.79 2.63 -31.76
N SER A 198 -0.71 2.07 -32.33
CA SER A 198 0.33 1.33 -31.57
C SER A 198 0.88 2.14 -30.39
N ASP A 199 1.27 3.39 -30.66
CA ASP A 199 1.99 4.23 -29.69
C ASP A 199 1.19 5.50 -29.33
N THR A 200 -0.04 5.63 -29.83
CA THR A 200 -0.88 6.81 -29.61
C THR A 200 -1.71 6.65 -28.33
N ILE A 201 -1.53 7.56 -27.38
CA ILE A 201 -2.21 7.55 -26.09
C ILE A 201 -3.30 8.63 -26.04
N ALA A 202 -2.99 9.84 -26.52
CA ALA A 202 -3.90 10.98 -26.60
C ALA A 202 -4.03 11.51 -28.03
N ASP A 203 -5.02 12.37 -28.27
CA ASP A 203 -5.27 12.95 -29.59
C ASP A 203 -4.07 13.77 -30.11
N ALA A 204 -3.26 14.33 -29.19
CA ALA A 204 -2.04 15.07 -29.51
C ALA A 204 -0.91 14.18 -30.06
N ASP A 205 -0.94 12.87 -29.80
CA ASP A 205 0.09 11.93 -30.25
C ASP A 205 -0.20 11.42 -31.68
N LEU A 206 -1.36 11.76 -32.25
CA LEU A 206 -1.78 11.26 -33.56
C LEU A 206 -0.90 11.81 -34.69
N PRO A 207 -0.53 10.97 -35.68
CA PRO A 207 0.23 11.42 -36.85
C PRO A 207 -0.54 12.45 -37.68
N PRO A 208 0.13 13.42 -38.34
CA PRO A 208 -0.54 14.53 -39.06
C PRO A 208 -1.56 14.10 -40.13
N PHE A 209 -1.42 12.89 -40.66
CA PHE A 209 -2.29 12.34 -41.71
C PHE A 209 -3.46 11.49 -41.17
N PHE A 210 -3.75 11.51 -39.87
CA PHE A 210 -4.79 10.69 -39.25
C PHE A 210 -6.18 10.96 -39.83
N THR A 211 -6.53 12.22 -40.13
CA THR A 211 -7.85 12.63 -40.63
C THR A 211 -8.21 11.91 -41.91
N LYS A 212 -7.26 11.86 -42.86
CA LYS A 212 -7.45 11.17 -44.14
C LYS A 212 -7.63 9.66 -43.97
N LYS A 213 -7.00 9.06 -42.95
CA LYS A 213 -7.15 7.63 -42.64
C LYS A 213 -8.49 7.35 -41.97
N LEU A 214 -8.91 8.21 -41.05
CA LEU A 214 -10.20 8.16 -40.36
C LEU A 214 -11.35 8.18 -41.37
N GLU A 215 -11.35 9.14 -42.30
CA GLU A 215 -12.38 9.26 -43.36
C GLU A 215 -12.42 8.02 -44.26
N LYS A 216 -11.26 7.49 -44.67
CA LYS A 216 -11.17 6.28 -45.49
C LYS A 216 -11.77 5.07 -44.79
N MET A 217 -11.47 4.88 -43.51
CA MET A 217 -12.04 3.77 -42.74
C MET A 217 -13.54 3.97 -42.52
N GLU A 218 -14.01 5.19 -42.27
CA GLU A 218 -15.42 5.51 -42.12
C GLU A 218 -16.22 5.13 -43.37
N GLY A 219 -15.77 5.57 -44.55
CA GLY A 219 -16.39 5.19 -45.82
C GLY A 219 -16.32 3.68 -46.09
N THR A 220 -15.25 3.01 -45.66
CA THR A 220 -15.15 1.55 -45.75
C THR A 220 -16.19 0.88 -44.84
N ILE A 221 -16.34 1.33 -43.60
CA ILE A 221 -17.31 0.81 -42.63
C ILE A 221 -18.75 1.04 -43.09
N GLU A 222 -19.07 2.18 -43.68
CA GLU A 222 -20.39 2.41 -44.27
C GLU A 222 -20.69 1.42 -45.38
N LYS A 223 -19.73 1.18 -46.27
CA LYS A 223 -19.83 0.17 -47.32
C LYS A 223 -19.98 -1.24 -46.74
N ILE A 224 -19.24 -1.57 -45.67
CA ILE A 224 -19.37 -2.84 -44.94
C ILE A 224 -20.79 -3.05 -44.40
N LYS A 225 -21.38 -2.02 -43.77
CA LYS A 225 -22.72 -2.10 -43.18
C LYS A 225 -23.81 -2.36 -44.22
N SER A 226 -23.54 -2.04 -45.48
CA SER A 226 -24.45 -2.33 -46.60
C SER A 226 -24.37 -3.77 -47.12
N CYS A 227 -23.33 -4.54 -46.74
CA CYS A 227 -23.20 -5.95 -47.12
C CYS A 227 -24.11 -6.84 -46.27
N GLU A 228 -24.77 -7.82 -46.90
CA GLU A 228 -25.51 -8.86 -46.19
C GLU A 228 -24.55 -9.85 -45.54
N VAL A 229 -24.21 -9.59 -44.28
CA VAL A 229 -23.42 -10.49 -43.43
C VAL A 229 -24.25 -10.92 -42.24
N GLY A 230 -24.15 -12.20 -41.86
CA GLY A 230 -24.91 -12.73 -40.72
C GLY A 230 -24.56 -12.02 -39.41
N CYS A 231 -25.52 -11.27 -38.85
CA CYS A 231 -25.28 -10.42 -37.68
C CYS A 231 -24.76 -11.21 -36.46
N SER A 232 -25.13 -12.48 -36.31
CA SER A 232 -24.66 -13.36 -35.23
C SER A 232 -23.14 -13.58 -35.24
N ASN A 233 -22.50 -13.57 -36.42
CA ASN A 233 -21.05 -13.73 -36.52
C ASN A 233 -20.31 -12.45 -36.10
N VAL A 234 -20.83 -11.30 -36.49
CA VAL A 234 -20.28 -9.98 -36.14
C VAL A 234 -20.46 -9.72 -34.66
N GLU A 235 -21.65 -9.98 -34.11
CA GLU A 235 -21.95 -9.88 -32.69
C GLU A 235 -21.00 -10.76 -31.86
N ARG A 236 -20.85 -12.04 -32.22
CA ARG A 236 -19.91 -12.94 -31.55
C ARG A 236 -18.48 -12.38 -31.59
N LYS A 237 -18.07 -11.77 -32.70
CA LYS A 237 -16.73 -11.21 -32.82
C LYS A 237 -16.55 -9.93 -31.98
N LEU A 238 -17.58 -9.09 -31.89
CA LEU A 238 -17.57 -7.93 -31.00
C LEU A 238 -17.52 -8.34 -29.53
N ARG A 239 -18.26 -9.38 -29.11
CA ARG A 239 -18.15 -9.94 -27.75
C ARG A 239 -16.73 -10.43 -27.45
N GLN A 240 -16.11 -11.16 -28.37
CA GLN A 240 -14.72 -11.58 -28.20
C GLN A 240 -13.74 -10.39 -28.08
N LEU A 241 -13.97 -9.30 -28.82
CA LEU A 241 -13.16 -8.10 -28.71
C LEU A 241 -13.38 -7.39 -27.38
N LEU A 242 -14.63 -7.35 -26.90
CA LEU A 242 -15.00 -6.82 -25.58
C LEU A 242 -14.27 -7.59 -24.47
N ASP A 243 -14.40 -8.93 -24.46
CA ASP A 243 -13.74 -9.79 -23.47
C ASP A 243 -12.22 -9.55 -23.46
N LEU A 244 -11.58 -9.47 -24.64
CA LEU A 244 -10.14 -9.17 -24.76
C LEU A 244 -9.77 -7.80 -24.20
N THR A 245 -10.59 -6.76 -24.46
CA THR A 245 -10.31 -5.41 -23.94
C THR A 245 -10.56 -5.29 -22.44
N GLU A 246 -11.53 -6.03 -21.90
CA GLU A 246 -11.76 -6.14 -20.45
C GLU A 246 -10.58 -6.85 -19.77
N ASP A 247 -10.09 -7.95 -20.36
CA ASP A 247 -8.90 -8.66 -19.87
C ASP A 247 -7.64 -7.77 -19.89
N GLU A 248 -7.44 -6.98 -20.95
CA GLU A 248 -6.33 -6.02 -21.06
C GLU A 248 -6.43 -4.90 -19.99
N ALA A 249 -7.63 -4.33 -19.80
CA ALA A 249 -7.87 -3.31 -18.79
C ALA A 249 -7.63 -3.84 -17.37
N TYR A 250 -8.10 -5.05 -17.09
CA TYR A 250 -7.89 -5.73 -15.82
C TYR A 250 -6.40 -6.04 -15.58
N PHE A 251 -5.68 -6.55 -16.58
CA PHE A 251 -4.24 -6.80 -16.50
C PHE A 251 -3.47 -5.54 -16.12
N HIS A 252 -3.76 -4.44 -16.79
CA HIS A 252 -3.08 -3.18 -16.53
C HIS A 252 -3.47 -2.56 -15.17
N THR A 253 -4.73 -2.72 -14.75
CA THR A 253 -5.17 -2.32 -13.40
C THR A 253 -4.38 -3.04 -12.32
N ARG A 254 -4.21 -4.36 -12.46
CA ARG A 254 -3.36 -5.16 -11.56
C ARG A 254 -1.91 -4.69 -11.54
N GLN A 255 -1.35 -4.39 -12.71
CA GLN A 255 0.02 -3.87 -12.81
C GLN A 255 0.15 -2.52 -12.08
N SER A 256 -0.81 -1.63 -12.24
CA SER A 256 -0.83 -0.31 -11.61
C SER A 256 -0.96 -0.41 -10.09
N ALA A 257 -1.86 -1.27 -9.60
CA ALA A 257 -2.00 -1.56 -8.17
C ALA A 257 -0.71 -2.15 -7.58
N PHE A 258 -0.04 -3.06 -8.30
CA PHE A 258 1.26 -3.61 -7.89
C PHE A 258 2.33 -2.52 -7.75
N LEU A 259 2.45 -1.64 -8.74
CA LEU A 259 3.41 -0.53 -8.71
C LEU A 259 3.09 0.48 -7.60
N TYR A 260 1.82 0.76 -7.37
CA TYR A 260 1.36 1.57 -6.24
C TYR A 260 1.82 0.96 -4.91
N HIS A 261 1.57 -0.34 -4.70
CA HIS A 261 1.97 -1.03 -3.47
C HIS A 261 3.49 -1.03 -3.28
N LEU A 262 4.25 -1.23 -4.35
CA LEU A 262 5.70 -1.11 -4.33
C LEU A 262 6.13 0.31 -3.91
N GLY A 263 5.49 1.35 -4.45
CA GLY A 263 5.81 2.75 -4.14
C GLY A 263 5.55 3.13 -2.69
N VAL A 264 4.49 2.61 -2.06
CA VAL A 264 4.17 2.92 -0.66
C VAL A 264 4.95 2.09 0.36
N GLN A 265 5.46 0.92 -0.02
CA GLN A 265 6.19 0.01 0.88
C GLN A 265 7.72 0.15 0.79
N THR A 266 8.25 0.74 -0.28
CA THR A 266 9.70 0.86 -0.48
C THR A 266 10.23 2.21 0.00
N MET A 267 11.48 2.20 0.49
CA MET A 267 12.17 3.43 0.90
C MET A 267 12.48 4.30 -0.33
N PRO A 268 12.07 5.58 -0.35
CA PRO A 268 12.43 6.49 -1.43
C PRO A 268 13.94 6.68 -1.53
N LYS A 269 14.43 6.89 -2.75
CA LYS A 269 15.86 7.14 -3.01
C LYS A 269 16.43 8.33 -2.25
N THR A 270 15.61 9.37 -2.08
CA THR A 270 15.96 10.59 -1.33
C THR A 270 16.23 10.27 0.15
N HIS A 271 15.43 9.39 0.75
CA HIS A 271 15.60 8.94 2.13
C HIS A 271 16.80 8.00 2.27
N HIS A 272 16.99 7.10 1.30
CA HIS A 272 18.17 6.24 1.27
C HIS A 272 19.46 7.07 1.15
N CYS A 273 19.47 8.09 0.29
CA CYS A 273 20.57 9.05 0.17
C CYS A 273 20.86 9.72 1.51
N LEU A 274 19.82 10.20 2.21
CA LEU A 274 19.97 10.85 3.52
C LEU A 274 20.61 9.90 4.54
N SER A 275 20.07 8.69 4.70
CA SER A 275 20.59 7.70 5.66
C SER A 275 22.05 7.34 5.36
N MET A 276 22.39 7.10 4.09
CA MET A 276 23.76 6.78 3.68
C MET A 276 24.73 7.93 3.92
N ARG A 277 24.34 9.18 3.61
CA ARG A 277 25.20 10.35 3.86
C ARG A 277 25.44 10.57 5.34
N LEU A 278 24.40 10.52 6.16
CA LEU A 278 24.51 10.67 7.62
C LEU A 278 25.42 9.60 8.22
N THR A 279 25.30 8.35 7.76
CA THR A 279 26.18 7.26 8.19
C THR A 279 27.64 7.53 7.84
N VAL A 280 27.91 7.96 6.60
CA VAL A 280 29.28 8.29 6.17
C VAL A 280 29.85 9.44 7.00
N GLU A 281 29.08 10.48 7.26
CA GLU A 281 29.52 11.63 8.05
C GLU A 281 29.71 11.31 9.53
N TYR A 282 28.91 10.39 10.09
CA TYR A 282 29.15 9.85 11.43
C TYR A 282 30.58 9.33 11.56
N PHE A 283 31.00 8.42 10.67
CA PHE A 283 32.33 7.81 10.73
C PHE A 283 33.48 8.77 10.39
N LYS A 284 33.21 9.89 9.71
CA LYS A 284 34.21 10.95 9.49
C LYS A 284 34.38 11.88 10.68
N SER A 285 33.32 12.09 11.46
CA SER A 285 33.25 13.13 12.50
C SER A 285 33.51 12.63 13.92
N VAL A 286 33.82 11.35 14.12
CA VAL A 286 33.98 10.76 15.46
C VAL A 286 35.13 11.40 16.23
N SER A 287 34.79 12.33 17.12
CA SER A 287 35.54 12.63 18.34
C SER A 287 34.91 11.86 19.51
N PRO A 288 35.62 10.93 20.16
CA PRO A 288 35.07 10.10 21.22
C PRO A 288 35.06 10.86 22.54
N GLN A 289 34.03 11.67 22.83
CA GLN A 289 33.78 12.26 24.16
C GLN A 289 32.46 13.06 24.20
N ARG A 290 31.31 12.39 24.35
CA ARG A 290 30.06 13.03 24.85
C ARG A 290 29.08 12.10 25.57
N GLU A 291 29.32 10.79 25.56
CA GLU A 291 28.33 9.79 26.00
C GLU A 291 28.21 9.59 27.52
N LEU A 292 29.11 10.14 28.34
CA LEU A 292 29.08 9.91 29.79
C LEU A 292 28.30 10.97 30.60
N LEU A 293 28.09 12.18 30.08
CA LEU A 293 27.62 13.29 30.92
C LEU A 293 26.11 13.32 31.17
N ASN A 294 25.30 12.56 30.41
CA ASN A 294 23.83 12.69 30.44
C ASN A 294 23.05 11.42 30.83
N LYS A 295 23.71 10.31 31.17
CA LYS A 295 23.00 9.04 31.50
C LYS A 295 21.98 9.20 32.63
N GLN A 296 22.29 9.99 33.65
CA GLN A 296 21.39 10.21 34.78
C GLN A 296 20.07 10.88 34.36
N LYS A 297 20.07 11.78 33.36
CA LYS A 297 18.84 12.43 32.89
C LYS A 297 17.91 11.48 32.12
N PHE A 298 18.48 10.50 31.41
CA PHE A 298 17.70 9.59 30.59
C PHE A 298 16.94 8.54 31.40
N GLU A 299 17.35 8.31 32.65
CA GLU A 299 16.75 7.33 33.56
C GLU A 299 15.98 7.98 34.72
N ASP A 300 15.96 9.31 34.82
CA ASP A 300 15.31 10.04 35.91
C ASP A 300 13.78 10.11 35.72
N PRO A 301 12.98 9.44 36.55
CA PRO A 301 11.53 9.38 36.40
C PRO A 301 10.80 10.72 36.58
N ALA A 302 11.50 11.79 36.99
CA ALA A 302 10.95 13.14 37.03
C ALA A 302 10.71 13.74 35.63
N PHE A 303 11.31 13.19 34.58
CA PHE A 303 11.16 13.67 33.20
C PHE A 303 9.98 13.01 32.47
N TYR A 304 9.50 13.69 31.44
CA TYR A 304 8.50 13.16 30.50
C TYR A 304 9.20 12.29 29.44
N HIS A 305 9.21 10.98 29.67
CA HIS A 305 9.80 10.00 28.78
C HIS A 305 8.86 9.58 27.66
N TYR A 306 9.19 10.00 26.44
CA TYR A 306 8.58 9.51 25.21
C TYR A 306 9.44 8.41 24.60
N VAL A 307 8.82 7.39 24.04
CA VAL A 307 9.51 6.26 23.41
C VAL A 307 9.04 6.10 21.98
N MET A 308 9.96 5.81 21.06
CA MET A 308 9.67 5.62 19.65
C MET A 308 10.58 4.54 19.06
N PHE A 309 10.01 3.66 18.25
CA PHE A 309 10.74 2.67 17.46
C PHE A 309 10.70 3.09 16.00
N SER A 310 11.85 3.32 15.36
CA SER A 310 11.87 3.84 14.00
C SER A 310 13.10 3.40 13.19
N ARG A 311 12.90 3.31 11.88
CA ARG A 311 13.97 3.17 10.86
C ARG A 311 14.10 4.42 10.00
N ASN A 312 13.27 5.43 10.20
CA ASN A 312 13.17 6.57 9.32
C ASN A 312 13.55 7.86 10.06
N VAL A 313 14.73 8.40 9.72
CA VAL A 313 15.27 9.63 10.31
C VAL A 313 14.28 10.79 10.21
N LEU A 314 13.62 10.97 9.06
CA LEU A 314 12.70 12.08 8.85
C LEU A 314 11.39 11.90 9.61
N ALA A 315 10.88 10.68 9.66
CA ALA A 315 9.69 10.33 10.42
C ALA A 315 9.90 10.65 11.91
N ALA A 316 10.92 10.03 12.49
CA ALA A 316 11.31 10.22 13.88
C ALA A 316 11.59 11.69 14.22
N SER A 317 12.37 12.39 13.37
CA SER A 317 12.74 13.78 13.58
C SER A 317 11.53 14.71 13.58
N THR A 318 10.59 14.51 12.65
CA THR A 318 9.40 15.37 12.53
C THR A 318 8.44 15.15 13.71
N THR A 319 8.25 13.89 14.13
CA THR A 319 7.46 13.55 15.32
C THR A 319 8.05 14.17 16.59
N ILE A 320 9.37 14.04 16.79
CA ILE A 320 10.10 14.65 17.91
C ILE A 320 9.97 16.18 17.87
N ASN A 321 10.18 16.80 16.70
CA ASN A 321 10.10 18.24 16.56
C ASN A 321 8.69 18.77 16.87
N SER A 322 7.65 18.13 16.33
CA SER A 322 6.27 18.50 16.62
C SER A 322 5.93 18.36 18.11
N THR A 323 6.44 17.33 18.77
CA THR A 323 6.23 17.09 20.21
C THR A 323 6.95 18.14 21.05
N ALA A 324 8.23 18.41 20.75
CA ALA A 324 9.02 19.40 21.46
C ALA A 324 8.45 20.82 21.29
N MET A 325 8.12 21.22 20.06
CA MET A 325 7.57 22.55 19.75
C MET A 325 6.21 22.84 20.40
N ASN A 326 5.42 21.80 20.67
CA ASN A 326 4.10 21.94 21.30
C ASN A 326 4.11 21.56 22.79
N SER A 327 5.27 21.22 23.36
CA SER A 327 5.42 21.01 24.80
C SER A 327 5.43 22.34 25.54
N LYS A 328 4.82 22.38 26.74
CA LYS A 328 4.92 23.55 27.62
C LYS A 328 6.30 23.73 28.23
N ASP A 329 6.97 22.60 28.48
CA ASP A 329 8.33 22.55 29.03
C ASP A 329 9.11 21.49 28.25
N SER A 330 9.81 21.92 27.21
CA SER A 330 10.67 21.01 26.43
C SER A 330 11.88 20.52 27.23
N GLY A 331 12.33 21.27 28.24
CA GLY A 331 13.51 20.91 29.03
C GLY A 331 13.31 19.66 29.89
N SER A 332 12.06 19.41 30.30
CA SER A 332 11.63 18.20 31.00
C SER A 332 11.31 17.02 30.07
N VAL A 333 11.51 17.13 28.76
CA VAL A 333 11.20 16.06 27.80
C VAL A 333 12.45 15.24 27.47
N VAL A 334 12.28 13.92 27.48
CA VAL A 334 13.28 12.93 27.06
C VAL A 334 12.66 12.01 26.01
N PHE A 335 13.29 11.90 24.85
CA PHE A 335 12.94 10.95 23.80
C PHE A 335 13.91 9.78 23.80
N HIS A 336 13.37 8.56 23.90
CA HIS A 336 14.08 7.30 23.70
C HIS A 336 13.76 6.77 22.31
N VAL A 337 14.73 6.88 21.40
CA VAL A 337 14.60 6.44 20.00
C VAL A 337 15.33 5.12 19.84
N PHE A 338 14.57 4.04 19.71
CA PHE A 338 15.10 2.71 19.44
C PHE A 338 15.14 2.46 17.94
N THR A 339 16.29 2.01 17.46
CA THR A 339 16.50 1.69 16.05
C THR A 339 17.37 0.44 15.91
N ASP A 340 17.51 -0.07 14.68
CA ASP A 340 18.35 -1.23 14.38
C ASP A 340 19.80 -0.81 14.06
N THR A 341 20.70 -1.80 14.03
CA THR A 341 22.12 -1.57 13.74
C THR A 341 22.34 -0.87 12.39
N GLN A 342 21.45 -1.09 11.41
CA GLN A 342 21.58 -0.51 10.06
C GLN A 342 21.30 0.99 10.05
N ASN A 343 20.36 1.47 10.88
CA ASN A 343 19.95 2.87 10.91
C ASN A 343 20.56 3.65 12.08
N PHE A 344 21.15 2.97 13.06
CA PHE A 344 21.72 3.57 14.28
C PHE A 344 22.65 4.74 14.00
N TYR A 345 23.67 4.57 13.16
CA TYR A 345 24.67 5.61 12.91
C TYR A 345 24.08 6.85 12.24
N ALA A 346 23.17 6.66 11.29
CA ALA A 346 22.47 7.76 10.64
C ALA A 346 21.60 8.54 11.63
N MET A 347 20.80 7.83 12.43
CA MET A 347 19.96 8.45 13.46
C MET A 347 20.82 9.16 14.51
N LYS A 348 21.86 8.50 15.03
CA LYS A 348 22.76 9.05 16.03
C LYS A 348 23.39 10.35 15.53
N HIS A 349 23.93 10.36 14.31
CA HIS A 349 24.49 11.56 13.72
C HIS A 349 23.46 12.68 13.54
N TRP A 350 22.25 12.35 13.11
CA TRP A 350 21.18 13.32 12.94
C TRP A 350 20.80 13.98 14.26
N PHE A 351 20.52 13.18 15.29
CA PHE A 351 20.05 13.67 16.59
C PHE A 351 21.16 14.30 17.45
N ASP A 352 22.44 13.97 17.23
CA ASP A 352 23.56 14.67 17.88
C ASP A 352 23.80 16.06 17.28
N ARG A 353 23.36 16.31 16.04
CA ARG A 353 23.54 17.58 15.32
C ARG A 353 22.34 18.51 15.41
N ASN A 354 21.13 17.95 15.42
CA ASN A 354 19.89 18.70 15.46
C ASN A 354 19.40 18.85 16.89
N SER A 355 18.98 20.07 17.24
CA SER A 355 18.36 20.36 18.55
C SER A 355 16.86 20.57 18.38
N TYR A 356 16.09 20.16 19.38
CA TYR A 356 14.63 20.24 19.40
C TYR A 356 14.20 21.05 20.62
N LEU A 357 14.50 22.35 20.58
CA LEU A 357 14.47 23.22 21.77
C LEU A 357 15.38 22.64 22.88
N ASP A 358 14.88 22.58 24.11
CA ASP A 358 15.62 22.02 25.25
C ASP A 358 15.38 20.51 25.46
N ALA A 359 14.66 19.85 24.56
CA ALA A 359 14.35 18.43 24.68
C ALA A 359 15.58 17.56 24.45
N ASN A 360 15.67 16.47 25.21
CA ASN A 360 16.79 15.54 25.15
C ASN A 360 16.41 14.34 24.28
N VAL A 361 17.29 13.94 23.35
CA VAL A 361 17.06 12.76 22.50
C VAL A 361 18.18 11.74 22.74
N HIS A 362 17.79 10.52 23.07
CA HIS A 362 18.69 9.38 23.23
C HIS A 362 18.39 8.35 22.14
N VAL A 363 19.38 8.06 21.31
CA VAL A 363 19.28 7.05 20.25
C VAL A 363 19.96 5.78 20.72
N THR A 364 19.25 4.67 20.63
CA THR A 364 19.68 3.36 21.13
C THR A 364 19.54 2.32 20.04
N ASN A 365 20.61 1.55 19.83
CA ASN A 365 20.55 0.36 19.01
C ASN A 365 19.89 -0.76 19.84
N ILE A 366 18.73 -1.24 19.40
CA ILE A 366 17.99 -2.27 20.12
C ILE A 366 18.78 -3.59 20.18
N GLU A 367 19.59 -3.87 19.15
CA GLU A 367 20.40 -5.08 19.04
C GLU A 367 21.61 -5.08 19.99
N ASP A 368 21.95 -3.95 20.62
CA ASP A 368 23.06 -3.84 21.58
C ASP A 368 22.67 -4.22 23.01
N HIS A 369 21.36 -4.36 23.32
CA HIS A 369 20.84 -4.73 24.66
C HIS A 369 21.08 -6.22 25.04
N ASN A 370 22.13 -6.82 24.48
CA ASN A 370 22.57 -8.21 24.56
C ASN A 370 22.98 -8.69 25.97
N LYS A 371 22.01 -8.86 26.87
CA LYS A 371 22.23 -9.68 28.07
C LYS A 371 21.44 -10.99 28.11
N LEU A 372 20.53 -11.29 27.19
CA LEU A 372 19.74 -12.52 27.24
C LEU A 372 19.69 -13.29 25.91
N SER A 373 20.20 -14.52 25.95
CA SER A 373 20.05 -15.64 24.99
C SER A 373 20.89 -15.64 23.69
N LYS A 374 21.55 -16.79 23.46
CA LYS A 374 22.34 -17.16 22.26
C LYS A 374 21.54 -18.03 21.29
N ASP A 375 20.23 -18.16 21.45
CA ASP A 375 19.41 -19.04 20.62
C ASP A 375 19.05 -18.37 19.29
N VAL A 376 19.02 -19.13 18.19
CA VAL A 376 18.74 -18.57 16.85
C VAL A 376 17.35 -17.92 16.77
N GLU A 377 16.38 -18.44 17.53
CA GLU A 377 15.05 -17.83 17.64
C GLU A 377 15.03 -16.52 18.46
N SER A 378 16.00 -16.29 19.36
CA SER A 378 16.11 -15.01 20.07
C SER A 378 16.66 -13.91 19.16
N LEU A 379 17.48 -14.26 18.17
CA LEU A 379 18.04 -13.31 17.20
C LEU A 379 16.99 -12.71 16.24
N GLU A 380 15.97 -13.45 15.83
CA GLU A 380 14.85 -12.89 15.03
C GLU A 380 13.93 -12.00 15.87
N ARG A 381 13.73 -12.36 17.14
CA ARG A 381 13.01 -11.56 18.15
C ARG A 381 13.73 -10.27 18.54
N GLN A 382 15.04 -10.19 18.32
CA GLN A 382 15.86 -9.02 18.63
C GLN A 382 16.01 -8.03 17.47
N GLN A 383 15.49 -8.36 16.29
CA GLN A 383 15.39 -7.38 15.21
C GLN A 383 14.42 -6.27 15.63
N LEU A 384 14.57 -5.09 15.03
CA LEU A 384 13.58 -4.04 15.22
C LEU A 384 12.28 -4.41 14.49
N TRP A 385 11.22 -4.64 15.24
CA TRP A 385 9.84 -4.79 14.77
C TRP A 385 9.05 -3.61 15.31
N PRO A 386 9.04 -2.46 14.60
CA PRO A 386 8.29 -1.29 15.00
C PRO A 386 6.79 -1.58 14.80
N THR A 387 5.96 -0.55 14.87
CA THR A 387 4.51 -0.68 14.70
C THR A 387 4.14 -1.40 13.40
N GLU A 388 3.15 -2.29 13.50
CA GLU A 388 2.65 -3.10 12.40
C GLU A 388 1.25 -2.61 11.99
N GLU A 389 1.06 -2.47 10.67
CA GLU A 389 -0.18 -1.98 10.08
C GLU A 389 -0.87 -3.07 9.28
N PHE A 390 -2.16 -3.27 9.56
CA PHE A 390 -2.97 -4.31 8.95
C PHE A 390 -4.16 -3.71 8.21
N ARG A 391 -4.40 -4.22 7.00
CA ARG A 391 -5.64 -3.97 6.25
C ARG A 391 -6.62 -5.09 6.57
N VAL A 392 -7.69 -4.77 7.28
CA VAL A 392 -8.72 -5.74 7.66
C VAL A 392 -9.99 -5.46 6.88
N THR A 393 -10.55 -6.51 6.27
CA THR A 393 -11.80 -6.43 5.54
C THR A 393 -12.82 -7.37 6.18
N PHE A 394 -13.99 -6.85 6.53
CA PHE A 394 -15.03 -7.61 7.21
C PHE A 394 -16.42 -7.26 6.72
N ARG A 395 -17.38 -8.15 6.99
CA ARG A 395 -18.79 -7.94 6.66
C ARG A 395 -19.45 -7.00 7.67
N ASN A 396 -19.96 -5.88 7.20
CA ASN A 396 -20.86 -5.01 7.92
C ASN A 396 -22.32 -5.43 7.69
N HIS A 397 -22.91 -6.08 8.70
CA HIS A 397 -24.30 -6.55 8.68
C HIS A 397 -25.35 -5.43 8.72
N SER A 398 -24.96 -4.18 8.97
CA SER A 398 -25.86 -3.03 9.05
C SER A 398 -26.10 -2.31 7.70
N GLN A 399 -25.47 -2.76 6.61
CA GLN A 399 -25.62 -2.14 5.28
C GLN A 399 -26.20 -3.12 4.24
N PRO A 400 -26.88 -2.62 3.17
CA PRO A 400 -27.42 -3.46 2.09
C PRO A 400 -26.33 -4.31 1.42
N LEU A 401 -26.71 -5.44 0.81
CA LEU A 401 -25.79 -6.46 0.23
C LEU A 401 -24.64 -5.90 -0.62
N ARG A 402 -24.88 -4.80 -1.37
CA ARG A 402 -23.86 -4.14 -2.21
C ARG A 402 -22.83 -3.31 -1.44
N ARG A 403 -23.05 -3.03 -0.16
CA ARG A 403 -22.18 -2.27 0.74
C ARG A 403 -21.73 -3.10 1.96
N GLN A 404 -21.83 -4.42 1.86
CA GLN A 404 -21.66 -5.31 2.99
C GLN A 404 -20.21 -5.50 3.42
N MET A 405 -19.21 -5.19 2.60
CA MET A 405 -17.80 -5.27 3.02
C MET A 405 -17.26 -3.90 3.38
N LYS A 406 -16.54 -3.81 4.51
CA LYS A 406 -15.85 -2.61 4.98
C LYS A 406 -14.37 -2.95 5.14
N THR A 407 -13.49 -2.08 4.66
CA THR A 407 -12.04 -2.19 4.86
C THR A 407 -11.60 -1.12 5.85
N GLU A 408 -10.77 -1.52 6.81
CA GLU A 408 -10.20 -0.65 7.83
C GLU A 408 -8.69 -0.91 7.95
N TYR A 409 -7.95 0.11 8.38
CA TYR A 409 -6.52 -0.01 8.68
C TYR A 409 -6.32 0.04 10.19
N ILE A 410 -5.66 -0.98 10.72
CA ILE A 410 -5.40 -1.15 12.15
C ILE A 410 -3.89 -1.04 12.36
N SER A 411 -3.49 -0.20 13.31
CA SER A 411 -2.09 -0.08 13.75
C SER A 411 -1.94 -0.68 15.14
N VAL A 412 -0.99 -1.60 15.31
CA VAL A 412 -0.71 -2.26 16.60
C VAL A 412 0.79 -2.31 16.87
N PHE A 413 1.12 -2.51 18.14
CA PHE A 413 2.50 -2.73 18.55
C PHE A 413 3.12 -3.93 17.83
N GLY A 414 4.26 -3.69 17.17
CA GLY A 414 5.17 -4.77 16.81
C GLY A 414 5.96 -5.28 18.01
N HIS A 415 6.67 -6.38 17.80
CA HIS A 415 7.34 -7.13 18.88
C HIS A 415 8.31 -6.29 19.71
N SER A 416 9.00 -5.29 19.14
CA SER A 416 9.95 -4.45 19.90
C SER A 416 9.29 -3.65 21.02
N HIS A 417 8.00 -3.32 20.91
CA HIS A 417 7.25 -2.66 21.99
C HIS A 417 7.11 -3.56 23.22
N PHE A 418 7.06 -4.88 23.04
CA PHE A 418 6.96 -5.81 24.16
C PHE A 418 8.27 -5.92 24.95
N LEU A 419 9.37 -5.38 24.42
CA LEU A 419 10.66 -5.28 25.11
C LEU A 419 10.78 -4.02 25.98
N LEU A 420 9.80 -3.11 25.96
CA LEU A 420 9.85 -1.85 26.72
C LEU A 420 10.21 -2.02 28.21
N PRO A 421 9.65 -3.00 28.95
CA PRO A 421 10.02 -3.19 30.35
C PRO A 421 11.50 -3.53 30.58
N ASP A 422 12.10 -4.24 29.63
CA ASP A 422 13.51 -4.66 29.68
C ASP A 422 14.45 -3.56 29.18
N LEU A 423 14.01 -2.77 28.20
CA LEU A 423 14.75 -1.64 27.64
C LEU A 423 14.81 -0.45 28.61
N LEU A 424 13.77 -0.25 29.43
CA LEU A 424 13.63 0.89 30.34
C LEU A 424 13.29 0.43 31.78
N PRO A 425 14.16 -0.35 32.44
CA PRO A 425 13.85 -0.98 33.72
C PRO A 425 13.71 0.00 34.89
N SER A 426 14.33 1.19 34.79
CA SER A 426 14.28 2.23 35.82
C SER A 426 13.02 3.10 35.76
N LEU A 427 12.22 2.99 34.68
CA LEU A 427 11.03 3.81 34.47
C LEU A 427 9.76 3.04 34.83
N ASN A 428 8.81 3.78 35.41
CA ASN A 428 7.50 3.24 35.79
C ASN A 428 6.40 3.60 34.80
N ARG A 429 6.55 4.73 34.10
CA ARG A 429 5.58 5.21 33.11
C ARG A 429 6.28 5.84 31.92
N VAL A 430 5.80 5.55 30.72
CA VAL A 430 6.26 6.16 29.46
C VAL A 430 5.08 6.48 28.54
N VAL A 431 5.30 7.36 27.56
CA VAL A 431 4.37 7.56 26.44
C VAL A 431 5.03 7.07 25.16
N VAL A 432 4.45 6.08 24.50
CA VAL A 432 4.91 5.62 23.18
C VAL A 432 4.27 6.48 22.10
N LEU A 433 5.10 6.93 21.15
CA LEU A 433 4.68 7.61 19.94
C LEU A 433 5.17 6.83 18.71
N ASP A 434 4.28 6.56 17.76
CA ASP A 434 4.69 6.04 16.45
C ASP A 434 5.44 7.13 15.67
N ASP A 435 6.31 6.73 14.73
CA ASP A 435 7.18 7.67 14.01
C ASP A 435 6.46 8.48 12.93
N ASP A 436 5.21 8.16 12.64
CA ASP A 436 4.30 8.77 11.67
C ASP A 436 3.21 9.63 12.37
N MET A 437 3.58 10.28 13.47
CA MET A 437 2.71 11.11 14.29
C MET A 437 3.07 12.60 14.17
N ILE A 438 2.06 13.48 14.28
CA ILE A 438 2.27 14.92 14.48
C ILE A 438 1.56 15.34 15.76
N VAL A 439 2.32 15.82 16.74
CA VAL A 439 1.78 16.38 17.97
C VAL A 439 1.47 17.86 17.74
N GLN A 440 0.23 18.26 18.05
CA GLN A 440 -0.27 19.62 17.88
C GLN A 440 -0.50 20.35 19.20
N LYS A 441 -0.57 19.61 20.32
CA LYS A 441 -0.86 20.14 21.66
C LYS A 441 -0.01 19.44 22.70
N ASP A 442 0.24 20.14 23.80
CA ASP A 442 0.96 19.64 24.96
C ASP A 442 0.37 18.32 25.49
N LEU A 443 1.23 17.30 25.60
CA LEU A 443 0.84 15.95 26.06
C LEU A 443 1.14 15.72 27.55
N SER A 444 1.71 16.69 28.26
CA SER A 444 2.16 16.55 29.66
C SER A 444 1.07 16.02 30.61
N SER A 445 -0.21 16.35 30.37
CA SER A 445 -1.31 15.87 31.21
C SER A 445 -1.54 14.35 31.15
N LEU A 446 -0.97 13.65 30.15
CA LEU A 446 -1.01 12.19 30.08
C LEU A 446 -0.30 11.54 31.28
N TRP A 447 0.74 12.18 31.82
CA TRP A 447 1.44 11.68 33.03
C TRP A 447 0.60 11.75 34.30
N ASN A 448 -0.48 12.54 34.31
CA ASN A 448 -1.37 12.66 35.46
C ASN A 448 -2.66 11.84 35.29
N LEU A 449 -2.76 11.01 34.25
CA LEU A 449 -3.92 10.13 34.06
C LEU A 449 -3.96 9.06 35.16
N ASN A 450 -5.14 8.92 35.77
CA ASN A 450 -5.45 7.79 36.64
C ASN A 450 -6.04 6.67 35.78
N MET A 451 -5.23 5.65 35.51
CA MET A 451 -5.63 4.48 34.73
C MET A 451 -6.09 3.31 35.61
N GLY A 452 -6.21 3.47 36.94
CA GLY A 452 -6.67 2.41 37.83
C GLY A 452 -5.77 1.16 37.78
N ASP A 453 -6.36 0.01 37.50
CA ASP A 453 -5.71 -1.29 37.30
C ASP A 453 -5.16 -1.49 35.87
N LYS A 454 -5.44 -0.56 34.95
CA LYS A 454 -5.05 -0.66 33.54
C LYS A 454 -3.55 -0.42 33.35
N VAL A 455 -3.02 -1.07 32.33
CA VAL A 455 -1.59 -1.06 31.96
C VAL A 455 -1.34 -0.09 30.82
N ILE A 456 -2.25 -0.04 29.85
CA ILE A 456 -2.10 0.79 28.65
C ILE A 456 -3.26 1.76 28.52
N GLY A 457 -2.97 3.05 28.37
CA GLY A 457 -3.90 4.06 27.88
C GLY A 457 -3.80 4.16 26.37
N ALA A 458 -4.86 3.82 25.63
CA ALA A 458 -4.86 3.83 24.16
C ALA A 458 -6.17 4.35 23.60
N VAL A 459 -6.14 4.82 22.35
CA VAL A 459 -7.35 5.19 21.61
C VAL A 459 -8.07 3.91 21.19
N GLN A 460 -9.32 3.76 21.61
CA GLN A 460 -10.17 2.65 21.19
C GLN A 460 -10.88 2.99 19.87
N PHE A 461 -10.92 2.00 18.98
CA PHE A 461 -11.58 2.08 17.70
C PHE A 461 -12.65 1.00 17.59
N CYS A 462 -13.89 1.36 17.87
CA CYS A 462 -15.03 0.43 17.79
C CYS A 462 -15.55 0.22 16.36
N GLY A 463 -14.89 0.80 15.35
CA GLY A 463 -15.15 0.51 13.94
C GLY A 463 -14.80 -0.93 13.56
N VAL A 464 -13.91 -1.56 14.34
CA VAL A 464 -13.59 -2.99 14.33
C VAL A 464 -13.75 -3.54 15.74
N ARG A 465 -14.44 -4.68 15.87
CA ARG A 465 -14.52 -5.44 17.12
C ARG A 465 -13.68 -6.69 17.04
N LEU A 466 -13.16 -7.17 18.17
CA LEU A 466 -12.34 -8.39 18.22
C LEU A 466 -13.07 -9.60 17.62
N GLY A 467 -14.39 -9.71 17.78
CA GLY A 467 -15.18 -10.78 17.17
C GLY A 467 -15.10 -10.83 15.64
N GLN A 468 -14.89 -9.68 14.99
CA GLN A 468 -14.70 -9.60 13.54
C GLN A 468 -13.30 -10.06 13.11
N LEU A 469 -12.34 -10.09 14.04
CA LEU A 469 -11.00 -10.62 13.83
C LEU A 469 -10.88 -12.10 14.17
N LYS A 470 -11.97 -12.77 14.56
CA LYS A 470 -11.97 -14.19 14.96
C LYS A 470 -11.35 -15.12 13.91
N ALA A 471 -11.47 -14.80 12.62
CA ALA A 471 -10.84 -15.58 11.55
C ALA A 471 -9.30 -15.58 11.61
N TYR A 472 -8.72 -14.63 12.36
CA TYR A 472 -7.29 -14.43 12.56
C TYR A 472 -6.85 -14.75 13.99
N VAL A 473 -7.78 -15.18 14.87
CA VAL A 473 -7.52 -15.46 16.28
C VAL A 473 -7.88 -16.92 16.55
N GLU A 474 -6.90 -17.74 16.88
CA GLU A 474 -7.16 -19.15 17.22
C GLU A 474 -7.77 -19.31 18.62
N GLU A 475 -7.45 -18.39 19.54
CA GLU A 475 -7.98 -18.38 20.90
C GLU A 475 -9.45 -17.96 20.93
N ASN A 476 -10.33 -18.84 21.43
CA ASN A 476 -11.77 -18.56 21.49
C ASN A 476 -12.21 -17.84 22.79
N ASN A 477 -11.27 -17.42 23.64
CA ASN A 477 -11.57 -16.87 24.96
C ASN A 477 -11.33 -15.35 25.04
N PHE A 478 -11.98 -14.60 24.16
CA PHE A 478 -11.98 -13.13 24.19
C PHE A 478 -13.40 -12.60 24.08
N ASP A 479 -13.63 -11.40 24.61
CA ASP A 479 -14.89 -10.71 24.42
C ASP A 479 -15.03 -10.24 22.96
N ALA A 480 -15.93 -10.89 22.21
CA ALA A 480 -16.17 -10.60 20.81
C ALA A 480 -16.66 -9.17 20.56
N ASP A 481 -17.28 -8.54 21.56
CA ASP A 481 -17.79 -7.18 21.45
C ASP A 481 -16.76 -6.11 21.83
N SER A 482 -15.59 -6.48 22.33
CA SER A 482 -14.54 -5.53 22.68
C SER A 482 -14.02 -4.78 21.45
N CYS A 483 -13.83 -3.46 21.60
CA CYS A 483 -13.27 -2.62 20.56
C CYS A 483 -11.76 -2.87 20.43
N VAL A 484 -11.23 -2.80 19.21
CA VAL A 484 -9.77 -2.78 19.03
C VAL A 484 -9.20 -1.46 19.55
N TRP A 485 -7.89 -1.41 19.76
CA TRP A 485 -7.15 -0.20 20.13
C TRP A 485 -6.04 0.03 19.12
N PHE A 486 -5.58 1.28 19.01
CA PHE A 486 -4.47 1.65 18.12
C PHE A 486 -3.18 1.94 18.88
N SER A 487 -2.06 1.55 18.27
CA SER A 487 -0.76 2.16 18.55
C SER A 487 -0.76 3.64 18.10
N GLY A 488 0.35 4.35 18.36
CA GLY A 488 0.56 5.72 17.88
C GLY A 488 0.67 6.74 18.99
N LEU A 489 -0.23 6.66 19.97
CA LEU A 489 -0.11 7.41 21.22
C LEU A 489 -0.64 6.52 22.34
N ASN A 490 0.30 5.97 23.12
CA ASN A 490 -0.03 5.02 24.16
C ASN A 490 0.66 5.40 25.47
N VAL A 491 -0.10 5.51 26.55
CA VAL A 491 0.44 5.71 27.90
C VAL A 491 0.67 4.34 28.52
N ILE A 492 1.88 4.03 28.96
CA ILE A 492 2.22 2.68 29.43
C ILE A 492 2.70 2.73 30.87
N GLU A 493 2.08 1.91 31.73
CA GLU A 493 2.50 1.65 33.11
C GLU A 493 3.47 0.46 33.10
N LEU A 494 4.76 0.74 32.93
CA LEU A 494 5.81 -0.27 32.86
C LEU A 494 5.91 -1.10 34.15
N GLU A 495 5.64 -0.49 35.31
CA GLU A 495 5.63 -1.21 36.59
C GLU A 495 4.57 -2.33 36.60
N LYS A 496 3.31 -2.00 36.29
CA LYS A 496 2.23 -2.99 36.22
C LYS A 496 2.44 -4.00 35.10
N TRP A 497 3.02 -3.57 33.97
CA TRP A 497 3.37 -4.48 32.89
C TRP A 497 4.34 -5.56 33.36
N ARG A 498 5.37 -5.18 34.12
CA ARG A 498 6.33 -6.13 34.74
C ARG A 498 5.62 -7.05 35.73
N ASP A 499 4.81 -6.50 36.62
CA ASP A 499 4.12 -7.26 37.67
C ASP A 499 3.17 -8.34 37.09
N LEU A 500 2.51 -8.02 35.98
CA LEU A 500 1.61 -8.94 35.28
C LEU A 500 2.34 -9.87 34.29
N GLY A 501 3.64 -9.67 34.06
CA GLY A 501 4.44 -10.52 33.18
C GLY A 501 4.00 -10.52 31.72
N ILE A 502 3.43 -9.41 31.22
CA ILE A 502 2.80 -9.35 29.88
C ILE A 502 3.77 -9.73 28.76
N THR A 503 5.04 -9.29 28.82
CA THR A 503 6.07 -9.66 27.84
C THR A 503 6.24 -11.18 27.75
N SER A 504 6.28 -11.87 28.89
CA SER A 504 6.43 -13.33 28.92
C SER A 504 5.21 -14.07 28.37
N LEU A 505 4.00 -13.53 28.56
CA LEU A 505 2.77 -14.09 28.00
C LEU A 505 2.72 -13.91 26.48
N HIS A 506 3.05 -12.70 26.01
CA HIS A 506 3.16 -12.40 24.59
C HIS A 506 4.16 -13.33 23.89
N ASP A 507 5.37 -13.48 24.45
CA ASP A 507 6.42 -14.30 23.86
C ASP A 507 6.07 -15.79 23.82
N GLN A 508 5.33 -16.29 24.81
CA GLN A 508 4.81 -17.66 24.80
C GLN A 508 3.77 -17.89 23.71
N SER A 509 2.91 -16.91 23.45
CA SER A 509 1.90 -17.00 22.38
C SER A 509 2.55 -17.01 21.00
N LEU A 510 3.58 -16.19 20.78
CA LEU A 510 4.33 -16.16 19.51
C LEU A 510 5.14 -17.44 19.24
N GLN A 511 5.46 -18.22 20.27
CA GLN A 511 6.21 -19.49 20.13
C GLN A 511 5.34 -20.71 19.83
N LYS A 512 4.01 -20.63 20.05
CA LYS A 512 3.12 -21.79 19.88
C LYS A 512 2.83 -22.12 18.42
N ASP A 513 2.90 -21.14 17.52
CA ASP A 513 2.59 -21.30 16.11
C ASP A 513 3.85 -21.13 15.23
N SER A 514 4.31 -22.23 14.64
CA SER A 514 5.46 -22.26 13.73
C SER A 514 5.06 -22.22 12.24
N SER A 515 3.77 -22.04 11.95
CA SER A 515 3.21 -22.21 10.59
C SER A 515 2.75 -20.91 9.93
N VAL A 516 2.46 -19.86 10.71
CA VAL A 516 2.00 -18.55 10.21
C VAL A 516 3.16 -17.55 10.32
N SER A 517 3.19 -16.55 9.43
CA SER A 517 4.21 -15.49 9.52
C SER A 517 4.06 -14.75 10.85
N HIS A 518 5.16 -14.60 11.62
CA HIS A 518 5.20 -13.83 12.87
C HIS A 518 4.58 -12.43 12.77
N ARG A 519 4.57 -11.82 11.57
CA ARG A 519 3.88 -10.55 11.31
C ARG A 519 2.36 -10.68 11.44
N LEU A 520 1.75 -11.74 10.90
CA LEU A 520 0.30 -11.93 10.96
C LEU A 520 -0.17 -12.28 12.38
N GLU A 521 0.68 -12.92 13.16
CA GLU A 521 0.42 -13.24 14.58
C GLU A 521 0.50 -12.02 15.48
N ALA A 522 1.22 -10.96 15.08
CA ALA A 522 1.34 -9.72 15.87
C ALA A 522 -0.02 -9.03 16.08
N LEU A 523 -0.93 -9.09 15.10
CA LEU A 523 -2.26 -8.48 15.22
C LEU A 523 -3.12 -9.12 16.34
N PRO A 524 -3.46 -10.42 16.29
CA PRO A 524 -4.25 -11.05 17.34
C PRO A 524 -3.51 -11.06 18.68
N THR A 525 -2.24 -11.45 18.69
CA THR A 525 -1.45 -11.58 19.93
C THR A 525 -1.24 -10.24 20.62
N GLY A 526 -0.94 -9.18 19.86
CA GLY A 526 -0.75 -7.84 20.39
C GLY A 526 -2.03 -7.24 20.96
N LEU A 527 -3.18 -7.45 20.30
CA LEU A 527 -4.48 -6.98 20.82
C LEU A 527 -4.90 -7.74 22.08
N LEU A 528 -4.73 -9.06 22.10
CA LEU A 528 -5.13 -9.92 23.22
C LEU A 528 -4.22 -9.78 24.44
N ALA A 529 -2.94 -9.44 24.26
CA ALA A 529 -2.00 -9.23 25.36
C ALA A 529 -2.44 -8.14 26.35
N PHE A 530 -3.30 -7.21 25.92
CA PHE A 530 -3.87 -6.16 26.76
C PHE A 530 -5.38 -6.26 26.93
N GLN A 531 -5.98 -7.42 26.65
CA GLN A 531 -7.40 -7.63 26.90
C GLN A 531 -7.74 -7.29 28.36
N ASP A 532 -8.79 -6.49 28.55
CA ASP A 532 -9.23 -5.97 29.86
C ASP A 532 -8.21 -5.07 30.61
N LEU A 533 -7.05 -4.78 30.01
CA LEU A 533 -5.97 -3.94 30.57
C LEU A 533 -5.86 -2.56 29.91
N ILE A 534 -6.81 -2.21 29.04
CA ILE A 534 -6.84 -0.94 28.30
C ILE A 534 -7.67 0.11 29.03
N TYR A 535 -7.10 1.30 29.20
CA TYR A 535 -7.79 2.53 29.55
C TYR A 535 -8.13 3.32 28.27
N PRO A 536 -9.41 3.59 27.97
CA PRO A 536 -9.79 4.29 26.75
C PRO A 536 -9.44 5.77 26.80
N LEU A 537 -8.51 6.21 25.96
CA LEU A 537 -8.25 7.61 25.73
C LEU A 537 -9.41 8.25 24.96
N LYS A 538 -9.80 9.47 25.36
CA LYS A 538 -10.81 10.26 24.64
C LYS A 538 -10.38 10.47 23.18
N GLY A 539 -11.33 10.40 22.24
CA GLY A 539 -11.07 10.59 20.81
C GLY A 539 -10.46 11.94 20.43
N SER A 540 -10.48 12.94 21.31
CA SER A 540 -9.78 14.21 21.10
C SER A 540 -8.25 14.12 21.23
N TRP A 541 -7.70 13.01 21.73
CA TRP A 541 -6.25 12.83 21.85
C TRP A 541 -5.58 12.60 20.51
N VAL A 542 -6.16 11.74 19.67
CA VAL A 542 -5.56 11.37 18.38
C VAL A 542 -6.62 11.36 17.29
N GLN A 543 -6.35 12.06 16.19
CA GLN A 543 -7.05 11.85 14.93
C GLN A 543 -6.27 10.86 14.09
N SER A 544 -6.82 9.66 13.90
CA SER A 544 -6.28 8.62 13.03
C SER A 544 -6.81 8.70 11.61
N GLY A 545 -6.12 8.04 10.69
CA GLY A 545 -6.56 7.82 9.31
C GLY A 545 -5.88 8.69 8.26
N LEU A 546 -4.94 9.57 8.64
CA LEU A 546 -4.32 10.48 7.68
C LEU A 546 -3.44 9.75 6.64
N GLY A 547 -3.12 8.47 6.86
CA GLY A 547 -2.40 7.61 5.91
C GLY A 547 -3.31 6.76 5.00
N TYR A 548 -4.65 6.88 5.07
CA TYR A 548 -5.54 6.15 4.17
C TYR A 548 -6.91 6.81 3.85
N ASP A 549 -7.40 7.72 4.69
CA ASP A 549 -8.75 8.28 4.61
C ASP A 549 -8.76 9.71 4.05
N TYR A 550 -9.33 9.90 2.85
CA TYR A 550 -9.48 11.21 2.20
C TYR A 550 -10.61 12.08 2.80
N GLY A 551 -11.44 11.53 3.70
CA GLY A 551 -12.65 12.17 4.21
C GLY A 551 -12.52 12.87 5.57
N ILE A 552 -11.31 13.02 6.11
CA ILE A 552 -11.11 13.60 7.45
C ILE A 552 -11.35 15.12 7.40
N SER A 553 -12.26 15.59 8.25
CA SER A 553 -12.59 17.02 8.29
C SER A 553 -11.47 17.85 8.92
N ARG A 554 -11.28 19.08 8.42
CA ARG A 554 -10.33 20.04 9.02
C ARG A 554 -10.63 20.31 10.50
N VAL A 555 -11.91 20.32 10.87
CA VAL A 555 -12.35 20.55 12.25
C VAL A 555 -11.86 19.46 13.18
N ASP A 556 -11.88 18.19 12.75
CA ASP A 556 -11.41 17.07 13.56
C ASP A 556 -9.88 17.10 13.68
N ILE A 557 -9.18 17.42 12.59
CA ILE A 557 -7.73 17.62 12.57
C ILE A 557 -7.32 18.72 13.56
N GLU A 558 -7.94 19.90 13.53
CA GLU A 558 -7.60 21.02 14.42
C GLU A 558 -7.94 20.74 15.90
N LYS A 559 -8.98 19.93 16.15
CA LYS A 559 -9.39 19.57 17.51
C LYS A 559 -8.45 18.56 18.17
N ALA A 560 -7.86 17.64 17.42
CA ALA A 560 -7.03 16.59 17.98
C ALA A 560 -5.71 17.11 18.59
N ALA A 561 -5.25 16.46 19.67
CA ALA A 561 -3.95 16.78 20.27
C ALA A 561 -2.78 16.23 19.44
N ALA A 562 -2.98 15.09 18.76
CA ALA A 562 -2.05 14.50 17.83
C ALA A 562 -2.75 13.96 16.58
N LEU A 563 -2.02 13.87 15.47
CA LEU A 563 -2.45 13.35 14.19
C LEU A 563 -1.66 12.09 13.89
N HIS A 564 -2.34 11.00 13.52
CA HIS A 564 -1.72 9.72 13.18
C HIS A 564 -1.87 9.47 11.68
N TYR A 565 -0.74 9.36 10.99
CA TYR A 565 -0.67 8.96 9.58
C TYR A 565 -0.66 7.44 9.41
N ASN A 566 -1.42 6.73 10.26
CA ASN A 566 -1.59 5.29 10.13
C ASN A 566 -2.19 4.95 8.78
N GLY A 567 -1.70 3.87 8.17
CA GLY A 567 -1.95 3.48 6.79
C GLY A 567 -0.76 3.73 5.86
N VAL A 568 -0.86 3.24 4.64
CA VAL A 568 0.29 3.15 3.72
C VAL A 568 0.69 4.46 3.05
N MET A 569 -0.19 5.47 3.00
CA MET A 569 0.06 6.75 2.32
C MET A 569 0.78 7.74 3.26
N LYS A 570 2.03 7.40 3.64
CA LYS A 570 2.85 8.18 4.59
C LYS A 570 3.24 9.56 4.03
N PRO A 571 3.29 10.60 4.87
CA PRO A 571 3.39 12.00 4.42
C PRO A 571 4.71 12.35 3.72
N TRP A 572 5.77 11.59 3.96
CA TRP A 572 7.09 11.73 3.31
C TRP A 572 7.19 11.02 1.95
N LEU A 573 6.11 10.37 1.49
CA LEU A 573 6.03 9.72 0.18
C LEU A 573 5.35 10.64 -0.83
N ASP A 574 5.69 10.47 -2.12
CA ASP A 574 5.01 11.18 -3.20
C ASP A 574 3.51 10.80 -3.26
N LEU A 575 3.20 9.54 -2.96
CA LEU A 575 1.85 8.96 -2.93
C LEU A 575 1.02 9.32 -1.69
N ALA A 576 1.51 10.19 -0.79
CA ALA A 576 0.72 10.61 0.37
C ALA A 576 -0.50 11.45 -0.04
N ILE A 577 -1.54 11.45 0.81
CA ILE A 577 -2.71 12.31 0.65
C ILE A 577 -2.26 13.78 0.72
N HIS A 578 -2.40 14.49 -0.40
CA HIS A 578 -1.85 15.83 -0.57
C HIS A 578 -2.39 16.83 0.47
N ASP A 579 -3.69 16.75 0.78
CA ASP A 579 -4.37 17.67 1.70
C ASP A 579 -3.80 17.66 3.13
N TYR A 580 -3.21 16.53 3.54
CA TYR A 580 -2.67 16.38 4.89
C TYR A 580 -1.16 16.64 4.96
N LYS A 581 -0.44 16.63 3.82
CA LYS A 581 1.03 16.86 3.80
C LYS A 581 1.46 18.16 4.48
N SER A 582 0.61 19.18 4.45
CA SER A 582 0.91 20.48 5.05
C SER A 582 1.13 20.42 6.57
N TYR A 583 0.38 19.58 7.29
CA TYR A 583 0.53 19.42 8.74
C TYR A 583 1.84 18.74 9.12
N TRP A 584 2.32 17.81 8.28
CA TRP A 584 3.63 17.19 8.42
C TRP A 584 4.78 18.16 8.10
N ARG A 585 4.73 18.79 6.91
CA ARG A 585 5.79 19.68 6.41
C ARG A 585 6.07 20.84 7.37
N LYS A 586 5.06 21.32 8.10
CA LYS A 586 5.19 22.36 9.13
C LYS A 586 6.31 22.05 10.15
N TYR A 587 6.51 20.79 10.50
CA TYR A 587 7.44 20.35 11.54
C TYR A 587 8.69 19.66 11.00
N MET A 588 8.86 19.59 9.68
CA MET A 588 10.10 19.07 9.09
C MET A 588 11.26 20.00 9.45
N THR A 589 12.42 19.41 9.72
CA THR A 589 13.63 20.17 10.04
C THR A 589 14.04 21.04 8.85
N ASN A 590 14.13 22.35 9.08
CA ASN A 590 14.42 23.33 8.03
C ASN A 590 15.93 23.61 7.93
N GLY A 591 16.40 23.88 6.71
CA GLY A 591 17.78 24.34 6.47
C GLY A 591 18.86 23.25 6.59
N GLU A 592 18.46 21.98 6.71
CA GLU A 592 19.41 20.87 6.82
C GLU A 592 20.07 20.55 5.48
N ARG A 593 21.41 20.65 5.45
CA ARG A 593 22.21 20.48 4.23
C ARG A 593 22.01 19.12 3.59
N PHE A 594 21.93 18.05 4.39
CA PHE A 594 21.76 16.69 3.87
C PHE A 594 20.41 16.48 3.19
N MET A 595 19.36 17.15 3.67
CA MET A 595 18.04 17.10 3.03
C MET A 595 18.09 17.77 1.66
N ALA A 596 18.67 18.97 1.57
CA ALA A 596 18.83 19.67 0.29
C ALA A 596 19.68 18.87 -0.72
N GLU A 597 20.80 18.29 -0.26
CA GLU A 597 21.69 17.49 -1.11
C GLU A 597 21.09 16.15 -1.58
N CYS A 598 20.04 15.68 -0.90
CA CYS A 598 19.31 14.46 -1.25
C CYS A 598 17.93 14.75 -1.86
N ASN A 599 17.66 15.99 -2.28
CA ASN A 599 16.40 16.45 -2.90
C ASN A 599 15.15 16.17 -2.03
N ILE A 600 15.25 16.46 -0.73
CA ILE A 600 14.12 16.40 0.20
C ILE A 600 13.67 17.85 0.47
N HIS A 601 12.39 18.14 0.21
CA HIS A 601 11.82 19.49 0.24
C HIS A 601 10.48 19.57 0.97
#